data_AF-A0AA89LV49-F1
#
_entry.id   AF-A0AA89LV49-F1
#
_cell.length_a   1.000
_cell.length_b   1.000
_cell.length_c   1.000
_cell.angle_alpha   90.00
_cell.angle_beta   90.00
_cell.angle_gamma   90.00
#
_symmetry.space_group_name_H-M   'P 1'
#
loop_
_entity.id
_entity.type
_entity.pdbx_description
1 polymer ?
#
loop_
_entity_poly.entity_id
_entity_poly.type
_entity_poly.pdbx_seq_one_letter_code
_entity_poly.pdbx_strand_id
1 'polypeptide(L)'
;MMAEEKKVLPRPLNPGEEQLQLPENPTLHDFQDYVVKLKEIRGFKNEKKNAFILLTKELGDLAQAMRETWPDNENLSPDTQHVIGLKLADIFVYLLDLASQHDVSLEPAFREREEINKRREWDAAHRA
;
A
#
# COMPACT_ATOMS: atom_id res chain seq x y z
N MET A 1 13.86 23.46 0.10
CA MET A 1 14.94 22.69 0.75
C MET A 1 14.39 21.32 1.06
N MET A 2 14.71 20.32 0.23
CA MET A 2 14.51 18.93 0.59
C MET A 2 15.50 18.63 1.72
N ALA A 3 15.01 18.22 2.88
CA ALA A 3 15.90 17.77 3.94
C ALA A 3 16.70 16.57 3.41
N GLU A 4 18.02 16.61 3.53
CA GLU A 4 18.86 15.42 3.32
C GLU A 4 18.37 14.34 4.29
N GLU A 5 17.67 13.33 3.76
CA GLU A 5 17.48 12.08 4.48
C GLU A 5 18.89 11.56 4.80
N LYS A 6 19.26 11.61 6.08
CA LYS A 6 20.48 10.96 6.56
C LYS A 6 20.45 9.53 6.03
N LYS A 7 21.45 9.16 5.24
CA LYS A 7 21.66 7.81 4.72
C LYS A 7 21.76 6.84 5.91
N VAL A 8 20.63 6.32 6.37
CA VAL A 8 20.59 5.28 7.38
C VAL A 8 21.08 4.01 6.69
N LEU A 9 22.23 3.50 7.11
CA LEU A 9 22.71 2.21 6.60
C LEU A 9 21.64 1.15 6.86
N PRO A 10 21.29 0.32 5.87
CA PRO A 10 20.26 -0.69 6.05
C PRO A 10 20.68 -1.64 7.17
N ARG A 11 19.78 -1.89 8.12
CA ARG A 11 20.01 -2.92 9.13
C ARG A 11 20.06 -4.29 8.42
N PRO A 12 20.86 -5.24 8.93
CA PRO A 12 20.75 -6.62 8.46
C PRO A 12 19.32 -7.13 8.67
N LEU A 13 18.86 -7.96 7.73
CA LEU A 13 17.62 -8.70 7.89
C LEU A 13 17.75 -9.65 9.08
N ASN A 14 16.66 -9.83 9.82
CA ASN A 14 16.63 -10.93 10.77
C ASN A 14 16.36 -12.25 10.01
N PRO A 15 16.71 -13.43 10.57
CA PRO A 15 16.53 -14.71 9.88
C PRO A 15 15.08 -15.02 9.46
N GLY A 16 14.08 -14.45 10.14
CA GLY A 16 12.68 -14.58 9.74
C GLY A 16 12.35 -13.77 8.49
N GLU A 17 12.90 -12.56 8.36
CA GLU A 17 12.71 -11.70 7.19
C GLU A 17 13.34 -12.29 5.93
N GLU A 18 14.44 -13.04 6.05
CA GLU A 18 15.05 -13.76 4.91
C GLU A 18 14.13 -14.82 4.29
N GLN A 19 13.18 -15.33 5.07
CA GLN A 19 12.22 -16.35 4.64
C GLN A 19 10.95 -15.75 4.04
N LEU A 20 10.77 -14.42 4.12
CA LEU A 20 9.63 -13.73 3.52
C LEU A 20 9.83 -13.61 2.02
N GLN A 21 9.31 -14.60 1.30
CA GLN A 21 9.32 -14.64 -0.16
C GLN A 21 7.91 -14.86 -0.68
N LEU A 22 7.55 -14.12 -1.72
CA LEU A 22 6.36 -14.40 -2.50
C LEU A 22 6.66 -15.53 -3.49
N PRO A 23 5.67 -16.37 -3.84
CA PRO A 23 5.83 -17.31 -4.94
C PRO A 23 6.00 -16.56 -6.27
N GLU A 24 6.44 -17.26 -7.32
CA GLU A 24 6.68 -16.68 -8.65
C GLU A 24 5.43 -15.99 -9.25
N ASN A 25 4.25 -16.57 -9.00
CA ASN A 25 2.96 -16.05 -9.46
C ASN A 25 2.05 -15.79 -8.25
N PRO A 26 2.27 -14.71 -7.49
CA PRO A 26 1.53 -14.48 -6.26
C PRO A 26 0.08 -14.08 -6.56
N THR A 27 -0.83 -14.68 -5.81
CA THR A 27 -2.22 -14.26 -5.69
C THR A 27 -2.33 -13.12 -4.67
N LEU A 28 -3.46 -12.40 -4.65
CA LEU A 28 -3.70 -11.38 -3.61
C LEU A 28 -3.71 -11.99 -2.20
N HIS A 29 -4.10 -13.26 -2.06
CA HIS A 29 -4.00 -14.00 -0.81
C HIS A 29 -2.53 -14.16 -0.36
N ASP A 30 -1.62 -14.48 -1.28
CA ASP A 30 -0.18 -14.61 -0.97
C ASP A 30 0.40 -13.29 -0.44
N PHE A 31 -0.03 -12.15 -0.99
CA PHE A 31 0.34 -10.84 -0.46
C PHE A 31 -0.24 -10.59 0.93
N GLN A 32 -1.50 -10.94 1.18
CA GLN A 32 -2.11 -10.81 2.51
C GLN A 32 -1.35 -11.64 3.56
N ASP A 33 -1.04 -12.90 3.24
CA ASP A 33 -0.27 -13.80 4.09
C ASP A 33 1.14 -13.28 4.35
N TYR A 34 1.79 -12.73 3.31
CA TYR A 34 3.10 -12.11 3.42
C TYR A 34 3.08 -10.98 4.47
N VAL A 35 2.10 -10.09 4.40
CA VAL A 35 1.98 -8.95 5.33
C VAL A 35 1.72 -9.41 6.77
N VAL A 36 0.89 -10.44 6.97
CA VAL A 36 0.67 -11.03 8.30
C VAL A 36 1.97 -11.56 8.89
N LYS A 37 2.69 -12.40 8.13
CA LYS A 37 3.98 -12.97 8.57
C LYS A 37 5.03 -11.88 8.81
N LEU A 38 5.09 -10.88 7.94
CA LEU A 38 5.99 -9.73 8.07
C LEU A 38 5.83 -9.03 9.42
N LYS A 39 4.57 -8.80 9.84
CA LYS A 39 4.29 -8.15 11.12
C LYS A 39 4.65 -9.02 12.32
N GLU A 40 4.34 -10.31 12.24
CA GLU A 40 4.71 -11.28 13.28
C GLU A 40 6.22 -11.33 13.50
N ILE A 41 6.99 -11.46 12.40
CA ILE A 41 8.45 -11.49 12.43
C ILE A 41 9.05 -10.20 13.00
N ARG A 42 8.44 -9.05 12.70
CA ARG A 42 8.88 -7.74 13.20
C ARG A 42 8.38 -7.42 14.62
N GLY A 43 7.55 -8.28 15.22
CA GLY A 43 6.97 -8.05 16.54
C GLY A 43 6.03 -6.83 16.58
N PHE A 44 5.42 -6.48 15.44
CA PHE A 44 4.50 -5.35 15.38
C PHE A 44 3.16 -5.71 16.02
N LYS A 45 2.61 -4.78 16.81
CA LYS A 45 1.30 -4.98 17.45
C LYS A 45 0.17 -4.94 16.42
N ASN A 46 -0.79 -5.85 16.55
CA ASN A 46 -2.00 -5.90 15.74
C ASN A 46 -3.07 -4.97 16.31
N GLU A 47 -2.82 -3.67 16.23
CA GLU A 47 -3.76 -2.63 16.66
C GLU A 47 -4.42 -1.97 15.44
N LYS A 48 -5.70 -2.28 15.19
CA LYS A 48 -6.50 -1.77 14.06
C LYS A 48 -6.41 -0.25 13.91
N LYS A 49 -6.50 0.46 15.04
CA LYS A 49 -6.37 1.91 15.11
C LYS A 49 -5.04 2.39 14.54
N ASN A 50 -3.93 1.76 14.92
CA ASN A 50 -2.60 2.18 14.47
C ASN A 50 -2.40 1.87 12.99
N ALA A 51 -2.87 0.72 12.51
CA ALA A 51 -2.83 0.40 11.08
C ALA A 51 -3.60 1.44 10.24
N PHE A 52 -4.77 1.88 10.69
CA PHE A 52 -5.53 2.93 10.01
C PHE A 52 -4.84 4.31 10.05
N ILE A 53 -4.21 4.67 11.18
CA ILE A 53 -3.42 5.91 11.29
C ILE A 53 -2.25 5.88 10.31
N LEU A 54 -1.53 4.75 10.24
CA LEU A 54 -0.39 4.60 9.34
C LEU A 54 -0.82 4.60 7.86
N LEU A 55 -1.92 3.92 7.51
CA LEU A 55 -2.52 4.03 6.17
C LEU A 55 -2.78 5.50 5.78
N THR A 56 -3.39 6.26 6.71
CA THR A 56 -3.71 7.68 6.48
C THR A 56 -2.45 8.52 6.30
N LYS A 57 -1.39 8.23 7.05
CA LYS A 57 -0.08 8.88 6.88
C LYS A 57 0.46 8.62 5.47
N GLU A 58 0.48 7.38 5.01
CA GLU A 58 1.04 7.04 3.69
C GLU A 58 0.21 7.64 2.54
N LEU A 59 -1.11 7.79 2.71
CA LEU A 59 -1.95 8.58 1.80
C LEU A 59 -1.55 10.06 1.74
N GLY A 60 -1.18 10.65 2.89
CA GLY A 60 -0.67 12.02 2.97
C GLY A 60 0.69 12.18 2.26
N ASP A 61 1.60 11.24 2.48
CA ASP A 61 2.91 11.22 1.81
C ASP A 61 2.76 11.02 0.29
N LEU A 62 1.83 10.15 -0.14
CA LEU A 62 1.47 10.01 -1.55
C LEU A 62 0.94 11.32 -2.13
N ALA A 63 0.01 12.00 -1.45
CA ALA A 63 -0.52 13.27 -1.90
C ALA A 63 0.58 14.35 -2.02
N GLN A 64 1.55 14.36 -1.10
CA GLN A 64 2.70 15.24 -1.19
C GLN A 64 3.56 14.96 -2.42
N ALA A 65 3.84 13.68 -2.72
CA ALA A 65 4.60 13.28 -3.91
C ALA A 65 3.84 13.59 -5.21
N MET A 66 2.54 13.36 -5.23
CA MET A 66 1.69 13.61 -6.39
C MET A 66 1.43 15.09 -6.66
N ARG A 67 1.70 16.01 -5.73
CA ARG A 67 1.49 17.45 -5.97
C ARG A 67 2.25 17.97 -7.21
N GLU A 68 3.38 17.35 -7.53
CA GLU A 68 4.18 17.67 -8.72
C GLU A 68 3.48 17.26 -10.04
N THR A 69 2.45 16.40 -9.95
CA THR A 69 1.67 15.86 -11.09
C THR A 69 0.35 16.60 -11.32
N TRP A 70 -0.02 17.60 -10.50
CA TRP A 70 -1.33 18.26 -10.56
C TRP A 70 -1.49 19.40 -11.58
N PRO A 71 -0.45 20.11 -12.06
CA PRO A 71 -0.52 20.57 -13.43
C PRO A 71 -0.49 19.35 -14.35
N ASP A 72 -1.10 19.39 -15.54
CA ASP A 72 -1.00 18.34 -16.59
C ASP A 72 0.45 18.22 -17.13
N ASN A 73 1.39 18.00 -16.22
CA ASN A 73 2.80 17.88 -16.47
C ASN A 73 3.06 16.39 -16.73
N GLU A 74 2.95 16.03 -18.00
CA GLU A 74 3.11 14.66 -18.47
C GLU A 74 4.53 14.09 -18.21
N ASN A 75 5.49 14.94 -17.85
CA ASN A 75 6.89 14.56 -17.63
C ASN A 75 7.24 14.53 -16.13
N LEU A 76 6.85 13.45 -15.46
CA LEU A 76 7.35 13.17 -14.11
C LEU A 76 8.84 12.85 -14.13
N SER A 77 9.57 13.39 -13.15
CA SER A 77 10.95 12.94 -12.94
C SER A 77 10.94 11.45 -12.52
N PRO A 78 11.94 10.65 -12.93
CA PRO A 78 12.07 9.26 -12.47
C PRO A 78 12.07 9.13 -10.94
N ASP A 79 12.64 10.12 -10.23
CA ASP A 79 12.66 10.17 -8.77
C ASP A 79 11.25 10.33 -8.19
N THR A 80 10.45 11.24 -8.75
CA THR A 80 9.04 11.44 -8.35
C THR A 80 8.23 10.16 -8.58
N GLN A 81 8.38 9.51 -9.75
CA GLN A 81 7.70 8.26 -10.06
C GLN A 81 8.10 7.13 -9.10
N HIS A 82 9.38 7.03 -8.74
CA HIS A 82 9.87 6.05 -7.78
C HIS A 82 9.25 6.27 -6.39
N VAL A 83 9.23 7.50 -5.88
CA VAL A 83 8.61 7.84 -4.59
C VAL A 83 7.12 7.52 -4.58
N ILE A 84 6.38 7.88 -5.64
CA ILE A 84 4.96 7.53 -5.78
C ILE A 84 4.77 6.01 -5.71
N GLY A 85 5.60 5.24 -6.42
CA GLY A 85 5.56 3.77 -6.40
C GLY A 85 5.76 3.19 -4.99
N LEU A 86 6.74 3.71 -4.24
CA LEU A 86 6.98 3.28 -2.86
C LEU A 86 5.78 3.61 -1.95
N LYS A 87 5.15 4.78 -2.10
CA LYS A 87 3.99 5.16 -1.28
C LYS A 87 2.73 4.38 -1.61
N LEU A 88 2.50 4.05 -2.88
CA LEU A 88 1.44 3.13 -3.26
C LEU A 88 1.67 1.73 -2.66
N ALA A 89 2.91 1.25 -2.62
CA ALA A 89 3.24 -0.03 -1.99
C ALA A 89 3.02 0.01 -0.47
N ASP A 90 3.42 1.07 0.22
CA ASP A 90 3.17 1.25 1.65
C ASP A 90 1.65 1.26 1.96
N ILE A 91 0.86 1.99 1.16
CA ILE A 91 -0.62 2.00 1.24
C ILE A 91 -1.19 0.59 1.06
N PHE A 92 -0.70 -0.14 0.05
CA PHE A 92 -1.13 -1.50 -0.21
C PHE A 92 -0.87 -2.41 0.99
N VAL A 93 0.33 -2.36 1.59
CA VAL A 93 0.66 -3.14 2.80
C VAL A 93 -0.31 -2.86 3.95
N TYR A 94 -0.62 -1.59 4.24
CA TYR A 94 -1.56 -1.27 5.33
C TYR A 94 -3.01 -1.62 4.99
N LEU A 95 -3.41 -1.57 3.71
CA LEU A 95 -4.73 -2.05 3.28
C LEU A 95 -4.87 -3.56 3.51
N LEU A 96 -3.85 -4.35 3.15
CA LEU A 96 -3.82 -5.79 3.40
C LEU A 96 -3.82 -6.10 4.90
N ASP A 97 -3.05 -5.35 5.69
CA ASP A 97 -3.02 -5.50 7.15
C ASP A 97 -4.40 -5.25 7.77
N LEU A 98 -5.09 -4.19 7.35
CA LEU A 98 -6.45 -3.91 7.80
C LEU A 98 -7.43 -5.00 7.37
N ALA A 99 -7.35 -5.47 6.13
CA ALA A 99 -8.20 -6.57 5.66
C ALA A 99 -8.00 -7.82 6.53
N SER A 100 -6.75 -8.22 6.78
CA SER A 100 -6.42 -9.38 7.61
C SER A 100 -6.86 -9.21 9.06
N GLN A 101 -6.71 -8.03 9.66
CA GLN A 101 -7.20 -7.77 11.03
C GLN A 101 -8.73 -7.80 11.16
N HIS A 102 -9.46 -7.67 10.05
CA HIS A 102 -10.91 -7.76 9.98
C HIS A 102 -11.40 -9.11 9.45
N ASP A 103 -10.51 -10.10 9.32
CA ASP A 103 -10.82 -11.42 8.78
C ASP A 103 -11.43 -11.35 7.36
N VAL A 104 -11.02 -10.35 6.58
CA VAL A 104 -11.49 -10.12 5.21
C VAL A 104 -10.46 -10.66 4.21
N SER A 105 -10.92 -11.59 3.36
CA SER A 105 -10.22 -11.90 2.12
C SER A 105 -10.51 -10.80 1.09
N LEU A 106 -9.48 -10.07 0.68
CA LEU A 106 -9.65 -8.85 -0.12
C LEU A 106 -10.04 -9.17 -1.57
N GLU A 107 -9.59 -10.31 -2.10
CA GLU A 107 -9.87 -10.70 -3.49
C GLU A 107 -11.36 -11.00 -3.74
N PRO A 108 -12.04 -11.83 -2.93
CA PRO A 108 -13.47 -12.04 -3.07
C PRO A 108 -14.27 -10.76 -2.83
N ALA A 109 -13.88 -9.97 -1.82
CA ALA A 109 -14.53 -8.70 -1.50
C ALA A 109 -14.45 -7.70 -2.67
N PHE A 110 -13.30 -7.65 -3.37
CA PHE A 110 -13.13 -6.85 -4.57
C PHE A 110 -14.08 -7.32 -5.69
N ARG A 111 -14.15 -8.63 -5.96
CA ARG A 111 -15.04 -9.17 -7.01
C ARG A 111 -16.51 -8.86 -6.74
N GLU A 112 -16.96 -9.07 -5.51
CA GLU A 112 -18.35 -8.76 -5.12
C GLU A 112 -18.65 -7.27 -5.31
N ARG A 113 -17.73 -6.41 -4.86
CA ARG A 113 -17.86 -4.95 -5.00
C ARG A 113 -17.98 -4.53 -6.46
N GLU A 114 -17.24 -5.17 -7.36
CA GLU A 114 -17.28 -4.89 -8.79
C GLU A 114 -18.56 -5.39 -9.48
N GLU A 115 -19.09 -6.55 -9.09
CA GLU A 115 -20.41 -7.01 -9.58
C GLU A 115 -21.53 -6.04 -9.19
N ILE A 116 -21.43 -5.41 -8.02
CA ILE A 116 -22.34 -4.32 -7.60
C ILE A 116 -22.10 -3.06 -8.44
N ASN A 117 -20.84 -2.66 -8.67
CA ASN A 117 -20.50 -1.46 -9.45
C ASN A 117 -20.97 -1.53 -10.91
N LYS A 118 -20.90 -2.70 -11.54
CA LYS A 118 -21.39 -2.92 -12.92
C LYS A 118 -22.85 -2.56 -13.13
N ARG A 119 -23.64 -2.57 -12.06
CA ARG A 119 -25.09 -2.29 -12.07
C ARG A 119 -25.41 -0.85 -11.68
N ARG A 120 -24.41 -0.02 -11.37
CA ARG A 120 -24.61 1.38 -10.99
C ARG A 120 -24.70 2.25 -12.23
N GLU A 121 -25.64 3.19 -12.20
CA GLU A 121 -25.62 4.33 -13.09
C GLU A 121 -24.73 5.40 -12.48
N TRP A 122 -23.68 5.78 -13.20
CA TRP A 122 -22.77 6.84 -12.80
C TRP A 122 -23.22 8.16 -13.42
N ASP A 123 -23.35 9.21 -12.62
CA ASP A 123 -23.67 10.55 -13.11
C ASP A 123 -22.52 11.14 -13.95
N ALA A 124 -22.75 12.32 -14.54
CA ALA A 124 -21.76 12.96 -15.39
C ALA A 124 -20.48 13.39 -14.63
N ALA A 125 -20.56 13.64 -13.32
CA ALA A 125 -19.41 14.04 -12.51
C ALA A 125 -18.44 12.87 -12.26
N HIS A 126 -18.91 11.62 -12.34
CA HIS A 126 -18.06 10.43 -12.26
C HIS A 126 -17.36 10.07 -13.58
N ARG A 127 -17.70 10.73 -14.70
CA ARG A 127 -17.15 10.44 -16.04
C ARG A 127 -16.17 11.50 -16.55
N ALA A 128 -16.04 12.61 -15.83
CA ALA A 128 -15.13 13.71 -16.10
C ALA A 128 -13.85 13.54 -15.28
#